data_AF-A0A537LCU4-F1
#
_entry.id   AF-A0A537LCU4-F1
#
_cell.length_a   1.000
_cell.length_b   1.000
_cell.length_c   1.000
_cell.angle_alpha   90.00
_cell.angle_beta   90.00
_cell.angle_gamma   90.00
#
_symmetry.space_group_name_H-M   'P 1'
#
loop_
_entity.id
_entity.type
_entity.pdbx_description
1 polymer ?
#
loop_
_entity_poly.entity_id
_entity_poly.type
_entity_poly.pdbx_seq_one_letter_code
_entity_poly.pdbx_strand_id
1 'polypeptide(L)' 'MKYMWSRETQTHLKEHIKWPATGKAILDACNSMSDVSEADRRTARQKLNQTRTYKSVDEAMADLNR' A
#
# COMPACT_ATOMS: atom_id res chain seq x y z
N MET A 1 -7.28 12.40 14.10
CA MET A 1 -7.78 11.05 13.76
C MET A 1 -6.63 10.28 13.12
N LYS A 2 -6.31 9.06 13.59
CA LYS A 2 -5.35 8.19 12.89
C LYS A 2 -6.02 7.76 11.60
N TYR A 3 -5.46 8.14 10.46
CA TYR A 3 -5.87 7.61 9.17
C TYR A 3 -5.50 6.12 9.17
N MET A 4 -6.50 5.25 9.18
CA MET A 4 -6.33 3.80 9.14
C MET A 4 -6.91 3.30 7.83
N TRP A 5 -6.09 2.59 7.06
CA TRP A 5 -6.50 1.95 5.83
C TRP A 5 -7.52 0.86 6.10
N SER A 6 -8.53 0.75 5.23
CA SER A 6 -9.66 -0.15 5.43
C SER A 6 -9.31 -1.61 5.10
N ARG A 7 -10.19 -2.55 5.50
CA ARG A 7 -10.10 -3.95 5.06
C ARG A 7 -10.23 -4.09 3.54
N GLU A 8 -10.92 -3.17 2.90
CA GLU A 8 -11.03 -3.11 1.44
C GLU A 8 -9.65 -2.83 0.82
N THR A 9 -8.92 -1.82 1.30
CA THR A 9 -7.53 -1.60 0.86
C THR A 9 -6.65 -2.84 1.06
N GLN A 10 -6.78 -3.51 2.21
CA GLN A 10 -6.03 -4.74 2.46
C GLN A 10 -6.35 -5.82 1.42
N THR A 11 -7.61 -5.92 1.00
CA THR A 11 -8.06 -6.88 -0.03
C THR A 11 -7.51 -6.49 -1.40
N HIS A 12 -7.59 -5.21 -1.79
CA HIS A 12 -7.01 -4.72 -3.04
C HIS A 12 -5.51 -5.00 -3.12
N LEU A 13 -4.77 -4.81 -2.02
CA LEU A 13 -3.35 -5.14 -1.97
C LEU A 13 -3.09 -6.66 -2.09
N LYS A 14 -3.96 -7.52 -1.56
CA LYS A 14 -3.83 -8.98 -1.72
C LYS A 14 -4.07 -9.43 -3.16
N GLU A 15 -5.05 -8.83 -3.84
CA GLU A 15 -5.48 -9.24 -5.17
C GLU A 15 -4.57 -8.69 -6.28
N HIS A 16 -4.06 -7.46 -6.12
CA HIS A 16 -3.33 -6.79 -7.18
C HIS A 16 -1.80 -6.85 -7.03
N ILE A 17 -1.29 -7.09 -5.82
CA ILE A 17 0.15 -7.16 -5.59
C ILE A 17 0.58 -8.63 -5.52
N LYS A 18 1.57 -9.00 -6.34
CA LYS A 18 2.27 -10.27 -6.17
C LYS A 18 3.36 -10.09 -5.12
N TRP A 19 3.27 -10.89 -4.05
CA TRP A 19 4.22 -10.86 -2.94
C TRP A 19 5.33 -11.89 -3.14
N PRO A 20 6.58 -11.61 -2.73
CA PRO A 20 7.05 -10.36 -2.11
C PRO A 20 7.12 -9.19 -3.11
N ALA A 21 6.86 -7.97 -2.63
CA ALA A 21 6.86 -6.76 -3.44
C ALA A 21 7.67 -5.64 -2.78
N THR A 22 8.34 -4.82 -3.59
CA THR A 22 8.99 -3.60 -3.08
C THR A 22 7.94 -2.53 -2.78
N GLY A 23 8.23 -1.62 -1.84
CA GLY A 23 7.36 -0.47 -1.60
C GLY A 23 7.12 0.34 -2.88
N LYS A 24 8.12 0.42 -3.77
CA LYS A 24 7.96 1.01 -5.11
C LYS A 24 6.92 0.26 -5.95
N ALA A 25 6.97 -1.07 -6.03
CA ALA A 25 6.00 -1.85 -6.79
C ALA A 25 4.57 -1.68 -6.27
N ILE A 26 4.40 -1.60 -4.95
CA ILE A 26 3.10 -1.32 -4.32
C ILE A 26 2.60 0.06 -4.72
N LEU A 27 3.44 1.10 -4.67
CA LEU A 27 3.06 2.45 -5.07
C LEU A 27 2.73 2.56 -6.56
N ASP A 28 3.52 1.92 -7.42
CA ASP A 28 3.30 1.91 -8.87
C ASP A 28 1.96 1.23 -9.21
N ALA A 29 1.60 0.16 -8.49
CA ALA A 29 0.29 -0.46 -8.59
C ALA A 29 -0.83 0.46 -8.11
N CYS A 30 -0.73 1.06 -6.90
CA CYS A 30 -1.73 2.01 -6.41
C CYS A 30 -1.93 3.22 -7.36
N ASN A 31 -0.86 3.69 -8.01
CA ASN A 31 -0.94 4.78 -8.97
C ASN A 31 -1.67 4.40 -10.27
N SER A 32 -1.70 3.11 -10.59
CA SER A 32 -2.36 2.58 -11.79
C SER A 32 -3.85 2.31 -11.59
N MET A 33 -4.35 2.38 -10.35
CA MET A 33 -5.73 2.05 -10.02
C MET A 33 -6.58 3.32 -9.79
N SER A 34 -7.65 3.50 -10.57
CA SER A 34 -8.49 4.69 -10.53
C SER A 34 -9.34 4.85 -9.27
N ASP A 35 -9.56 3.76 -8.53
CA ASP A 35 -10.30 3.70 -7.27
C ASP A 35 -9.47 4.15 -6.05
N VAL A 36 -8.13 4.20 -6.17
CA VAL A 36 -7.26 4.74 -5.12
C VAL A 36 -7.16 6.25 -5.24
N SER A 37 -7.71 6.97 -4.25
CA SER A 37 -7.74 8.42 -4.23
C SER A 37 -6.33 9.04 -4.19
N GLU A 38 -6.21 10.30 -4.63
CA GLU A 38 -4.93 11.01 -4.58
C GLU A 38 -4.39 11.14 -3.14
N ALA A 39 -5.28 11.36 -2.16
CA ALA A 39 -4.92 11.45 -0.74
C ALA A 39 -4.30 10.13 -0.23
N ASP A 40 -4.85 9.01 -0.68
CA ASP A 40 -4.40 7.66 -0.31
C ASP A 40 -3.06 7.35 -0.97
N ARG A 41 -2.89 7.68 -2.25
CA ARG A 41 -1.61 7.57 -2.97
C ARG A 41 -0.51 8.38 -2.28
N ARG A 42 -0.83 9.61 -1.87
CA ARG A 42 0.11 10.48 -1.12
C ARG A 42 0.47 9.87 0.23
N THR A 43 -0.52 9.35 0.96
CA THR A 43 -0.30 8.69 2.25
C THR A 43 0.57 7.44 2.09
N ALA A 44 0.27 6.60 1.11
CA ALA A 44 1.06 5.42 0.81
C ALA A 44 2.53 5.79 0.50
N ARG A 45 2.75 6.86 -0.28
CA ARG A 45 4.09 7.33 -0.62
C ARG A 45 4.90 7.82 0.58
N GLN A 46 4.23 8.39 1.59
CA GLN A 46 4.87 8.88 2.82
C GLN A 46 5.15 7.76 3.82
N LYS A 47 4.31 6.72 3.84
CA LYS A 47 4.35 5.65 4.84
C LYS A 47 5.17 4.44 4.39
N LEU A 48 5.06 4.06 3.12
CA LEU A 48 5.81 2.92 2.58
C LEU A 48 7.26 3.31 2.29
N ASN A 49 8.17 2.43 2.71
CA ASN A 49 9.57 2.53 2.30
C ASN A 49 9.72 1.92 0.90
N GLN A 50 10.05 2.75 -0.09
CA GLN A 50 10.13 2.36 -1.50
C GLN A 50 11.18 1.30 -1.80
N THR A 51 12.28 1.26 -1.02
CA THR A 51 13.38 0.31 -1.22
C THR A 51 13.21 -0.96 -0.40
N ARG A 52 12.33 -0.95 0.60
CA ARG A 52 12.00 -2.13 1.40
C ARG A 52 11.23 -3.14 0.56
N THR A 53 11.60 -4.40 0.67
CA THR A 53 10.80 -5.53 0.19
C THR A 53 9.89 -6.00 1.31
N TYR A 54 8.59 -6.02 1.03
CA TYR A 54 7.55 -6.51 1.91
C TYR A 54 7.19 -7.94 1.51
N LYS A 55 7.17 -8.85 2.48
CA LYS A 55 6.91 -10.28 2.24
C LYS A 55 5.42 -10.61 2.18
N SER A 56 4.59 -9.79 2.81
CA SER A 56 3.14 -9.96 2.85
C SER A 56 2.41 -8.63 2.89
N VAL A 57 1.12 -8.67 2.60
CA VAL A 57 0.21 -7.53 2.78
C VAL A 57 0.25 -7.00 4.20
N ASP A 58 0.33 -7.87 5.21
CA ASP A 58 0.29 -7.45 6.61
C ASP A 58 1.50 -6.59 6.98
N GLU A 59 2.69 -6.88 6.43
CA GLU A 59 3.87 -6.03 6.61
C GLU A 59 3.68 -4.65 5.96
N ALA A 60 3.10 -4.59 4.76
CA ALA A 60 2.82 -3.32 4.09
C ALA A 60 1.75 -2.51 4.84
N MET A 61 0.69 -3.16 5.32
CA MET A 61 -0.38 -2.53 6.10
C MET A 61 0.11 -2.02 7.45
N ALA A 62 1.09 -2.68 8.07
CA ALA A 62 1.71 -2.20 9.30
C ALA A 62 2.43 -0.86 9.10
N ASP A 63 3.14 -0.69 7.98
CA ASP A 63 3.77 0.60 7.63
C ASP A 63 2.72 1.65 7.23
N LEU A 64 1.70 1.27 6.45
CA LEU A 64 0.61 2.15 6.01
C LEU A 64 -0.23 2.71 7.16
N ASN A 65 -0.41 1.94 8.24
CA ASN A 65 -1.19 2.31 9.42
C ASN A 65 -0.36 2.89 10.58
N ARG A 66 0.95 3.08 10.38
CA ARG A 66 1.86 3.61 11.41
C ARG A 66 1.61 5.09 11.70
#